data_AF-X1ANI0-F1
#
_entry.id   AF-X1ANI0-F1
#
_cell.length_a   1.000
_cell.length_b   1.000
_cell.length_c   1.000
_cell.angle_alpha   90.00
_cell.angle_beta   90.00
_cell.angle_gamma   90.00
#
_symmetry.space_group_name_H-M   'P 1'
#
loop_
_entity.id
_entity.type
_entity.pdbx_description
1 polymer ?
#
loop_
_entity_poly.entity_id
_entity_poly.type
_entity_poly.pdbx_seq_one_letter_code
_entity_poly.pdbx_strand_id
1 'polypeptide(L)'
;MPAHLSVVSWILPIPEKTRKSNRHETLVPSRLWSHTRWYGEKFNAALRKHVVEVLTELEYLAVAPFLQPYFKVDTNEQGPYSNWSERHIAYAAGHGTFSLSDGLITERGIAHRCGNVVTDVVLPASLRTTESPYSNCLFYVNGSCKTCIARCPAGAITEEGHDKKKCRAYLRSIG
;
A
#
# COMPACT_ATOMS: atom_id res chain seq x y z
N MET A 1 12.56 20.68 5.44
CA MET A 1 12.90 19.25 5.26
C MET A 1 14.40 19.14 5.37
N PRO A 2 14.98 18.13 6.05
CA PRO A 2 16.43 17.97 6.04
C PRO A 2 16.89 17.90 4.58
N ALA A 3 17.83 18.75 4.17
CA ALA A 3 18.24 18.94 2.77
C ALA A 3 19.00 17.73 2.18
N HIS A 4 19.03 16.61 2.91
CA HIS A 4 19.93 15.47 2.67
C HIS A 4 19.22 14.13 2.86
N LEU A 5 17.91 14.02 2.66
CA LEU A 5 17.20 12.74 2.76
C LEU A 5 16.31 12.49 1.56
N SER A 6 16.37 11.27 1.04
CA SER A 6 15.52 10.74 -0.02
C SER A 6 14.78 9.49 0.43
N VAL A 7 13.71 9.16 -0.27
CA VAL A 7 12.99 7.90 -0.09
C VAL A 7 12.95 7.15 -1.41
N VAL A 8 13.51 5.94 -1.42
CA VAL A 8 13.40 5.04 -2.55
C VAL A 8 12.16 4.18 -2.33
N SER A 9 11.19 4.27 -3.24
CA SER A 9 9.89 3.58 -3.14
C SER A 9 9.66 2.69 -4.35
N TRP A 10 9.04 1.52 -4.14
CA TRP A 10 8.70 0.59 -5.21
C TRP A 10 7.30 -0.02 -5.02
N ILE A 11 6.78 -0.56 -6.12
CA ILE A 11 5.51 -1.29 -6.21
C ILE A 11 5.81 -2.70 -6.71
N LEU A 12 5.26 -3.71 -6.04
CA LEU A 12 5.33 -5.11 -6.46
C LEU A 12 3.92 -5.59 -6.87
N PRO A 13 3.57 -5.59 -8.16
CA PRO A 13 2.26 -6.04 -8.63
C PRO A 13 1.99 -7.50 -8.32
N ILE A 14 0.76 -7.82 -7.91
CA ILE A 14 0.34 -9.20 -7.66
C ILE A 14 0.18 -9.94 -9.01
N PRO A 15 0.79 -11.13 -9.17
CA PRO A 15 0.67 -11.93 -10.38
C PRO A 15 -0.78 -12.17 -10.81
N GLU A 16 -1.00 -12.18 -12.13
CA GLU A 16 -2.35 -12.33 -12.69
C GLU A 16 -3.05 -13.62 -12.25
N LYS A 17 -2.32 -14.75 -12.20
CA LYS A 17 -2.86 -16.03 -11.73
C LYS A 17 -3.45 -15.92 -10.32
N THR A 18 -2.77 -15.21 -9.42
CA THR A 18 -3.26 -14.95 -8.07
C THR A 18 -4.50 -14.06 -8.08
N ARG A 19 -4.50 -12.98 -8.86
CA ARG A 19 -5.67 -12.08 -8.99
C ARG A 19 -6.89 -12.82 -9.54
N LYS A 20 -6.70 -13.67 -10.56
CA LYS A 20 -7.75 -14.51 -11.16
C LYS A 20 -8.33 -15.49 -10.13
N SER A 21 -7.47 -16.20 -9.39
CA SER A 21 -7.94 -17.13 -8.34
C SER A 21 -8.79 -16.45 -7.27
N ASN A 22 -8.48 -15.19 -6.92
CA ASN A 22 -9.23 -14.46 -5.89
C ASN A 22 -10.52 -13.80 -6.39
N ARG A 23 -10.72 -13.73 -7.72
CA ARG A 23 -11.82 -12.93 -8.31
C ARG A 23 -13.20 -13.44 -7.90
N HIS A 24 -13.36 -14.76 -7.78
CA HIS A 24 -14.64 -15.42 -7.49
C HIS A 24 -14.97 -15.51 -6.00
N GLU A 25 -14.02 -15.20 -5.13
CA GLU A 25 -14.15 -15.43 -3.69
C GLU A 25 -14.99 -14.36 -3.00
N THR A 26 -16.05 -14.73 -2.29
CA THR A 26 -16.98 -13.77 -1.68
C THR A 26 -16.87 -13.66 -0.16
N LEU A 27 -16.22 -14.61 0.50
CA LEU A 27 -16.10 -14.64 1.97
C LEU A 27 -14.65 -14.57 2.45
N VAL A 28 -13.77 -15.45 1.97
CA VAL A 28 -12.36 -15.49 2.37
C VAL A 28 -11.46 -15.47 1.14
N PRO A 29 -10.22 -14.97 1.22
CA PRO A 29 -9.33 -14.98 0.07
C PRO A 29 -9.00 -16.40 -0.40
N SER A 30 -8.80 -16.55 -1.71
CA SER A 30 -8.32 -17.81 -2.29
C SER A 30 -6.98 -18.21 -1.66
N ARG A 31 -6.69 -19.51 -1.61
CA ARG A 31 -5.42 -20.00 -1.06
C ARG A 31 -4.20 -19.35 -1.72
N LEU A 32 -4.23 -19.19 -3.05
CA LEU A 32 -3.14 -18.58 -3.80
C LEU A 32 -2.96 -17.10 -3.43
N TRP A 33 -4.06 -16.36 -3.20
CA TRP A 33 -4.00 -15.00 -2.68
C TRP A 33 -3.37 -14.93 -1.29
N SER A 34 -3.78 -15.80 -0.38
CA SER A 34 -3.21 -15.89 0.97
C SER A 34 -1.72 -16.22 0.95
N HIS A 35 -1.29 -17.14 0.08
CA HIS A 35 0.13 -17.44 -0.14
C HIS A 35 0.89 -16.22 -0.69
N THR A 36 0.37 -15.56 -1.72
CA THR A 36 1.02 -14.36 -2.27
C THR A 36 1.10 -13.23 -1.24
N ARG A 37 0.08 -13.07 -0.38
CA ARG A 37 0.14 -12.12 0.74
C ARG A 37 1.27 -12.46 1.72
N TRP A 38 1.34 -13.71 2.15
CA TRP A 38 2.31 -14.15 3.17
C TRP A 38 3.75 -14.14 2.66
N TYR A 39 4.00 -14.86 1.56
CA TYR A 39 5.34 -14.94 0.97
C TYR A 39 5.76 -13.65 0.29
N GLY A 40 4.80 -12.89 -0.25
CA GLY A 40 5.08 -11.58 -0.82
C GLY A 40 5.58 -10.58 0.22
N GLU A 41 5.06 -10.59 1.45
CA GLU A 41 5.61 -9.72 2.50
C GLU A 41 6.99 -10.18 2.97
N LYS A 42 7.23 -11.50 3.06
CA LYS A 42 8.58 -12.02 3.35
C LYS A 42 9.59 -11.58 2.29
N PHE A 43 9.22 -11.70 1.01
CA PHE A 43 10.05 -11.23 -0.09
C PHE A 43 10.28 -9.72 -0.03
N ASN A 44 9.23 -8.93 0.23
CA ASN A 44 9.34 -7.48 0.33
C ASN A 44 10.20 -7.06 1.53
N ALA A 45 10.15 -7.78 2.65
CA ALA A 45 11.05 -7.57 3.77
C ALA A 45 12.52 -7.88 3.40
N ALA A 46 12.77 -8.97 2.66
CA ALA A 46 14.09 -9.28 2.14
C ALA A 46 14.59 -8.21 1.16
N LEU A 47 13.73 -7.71 0.27
CA LEU A 47 14.06 -6.63 -0.66
C LEU A 47 14.39 -5.33 0.08
N ARG A 48 13.62 -4.95 1.11
CA ARG A 48 13.94 -3.78 1.95
C ARG A 48 15.33 -3.90 2.58
N LYS A 49 15.67 -5.08 3.14
CA LYS A 49 17.00 -5.32 3.71
C LYS A 49 18.09 -5.21 2.65
N HIS A 50 17.90 -5.87 1.51
CA HIS A 50 18.86 -5.85 0.42
C HIS A 50 19.12 -4.43 -0.11
N VAL A 51 18.08 -3.60 -0.27
CA VAL A 51 18.28 -2.21 -0.71
C VAL A 51 19.02 -1.39 0.35
N VAL A 52 18.73 -1.60 1.65
CA VAL A 52 19.51 -0.98 2.73
C VAL A 52 20.97 -1.42 2.66
N GLU A 53 21.24 -2.73 2.54
CA GLU A 53 22.59 -3.30 2.44
C GLU A 53 23.38 -2.66 1.28
N VAL A 54 22.80 -2.65 0.07
CA VAL A 54 23.42 -2.03 -1.12
C VAL A 54 23.74 -0.55 -0.90
N LEU A 55 22.84 0.22 -0.29
CA LEU A 55 23.09 1.64 -0.01
C LEU A 55 24.19 1.83 1.03
N THR A 56 24.22 0.99 2.06
CA THR A 56 25.27 1.04 3.09
C THR A 56 26.64 0.60 2.58
N GLU A 57 26.70 -0.37 1.65
CA GLU A 57 27.95 -0.76 0.97
C GLU A 57 28.51 0.37 0.10
N LEU A 58 27.64 1.27 -0.37
CA LEU A 58 28.00 2.51 -1.07
C LEU A 58 28.27 3.69 -0.13
N GLU A 59 28.46 3.43 1.17
CA GLU A 59 28.78 4.42 2.22
C GLU A 59 27.66 5.44 2.52
N TYR A 60 26.41 5.14 2.17
CA TYR A 60 25.25 5.95 2.52
C TYR A 60 24.54 5.44 3.78
N LEU A 61 23.93 6.35 4.53
CA LEU A 61 22.99 5.98 5.57
C LEU A 61 21.68 5.52 4.93
N ALA A 62 21.19 4.36 5.32
CA ALA A 62 19.91 3.84 4.85
C ALA A 62 19.17 3.07 5.94
N VAL A 63 17.85 3.17 5.94
CA VAL A 63 16.98 2.43 6.86
C VAL A 63 15.67 2.09 6.18
N ALA A 64 15.11 0.92 6.49
CA ALA A 64 13.77 0.51 6.09
C ALA A 64 12.82 0.67 7.28
N PRO A 65 12.05 1.78 7.42
CA PRO A 65 11.31 2.07 8.65
C PRO A 65 10.30 0.98 9.04
N PHE A 66 9.68 0.31 8.07
CA PHE A 66 8.77 -0.80 8.30
C PHE A 66 9.39 -1.99 9.05
N LEU A 67 10.71 -2.17 8.98
CA LEU A 67 11.44 -3.26 9.64
C LEU A 67 12.01 -2.86 11.00
N GLN A 68 11.83 -1.61 11.43
CA GLN A 68 12.48 -1.10 12.63
C GLN A 68 11.58 -1.23 13.87
N PRO A 69 12.17 -1.34 15.07
CA PRO A 69 11.42 -1.47 16.32
C PRO A 69 10.54 -0.26 16.65
N TYR A 70 10.82 0.90 16.04
CA TYR A 70 10.00 2.11 16.21
C TYR A 70 8.78 2.15 15.29
N PHE A 71 8.63 1.20 14.34
CA PHE A 71 7.40 1.06 13.57
C PHE A 71 6.26 0.65 14.50
N LYS A 72 5.15 1.38 14.45
CA LYS A 72 4.00 1.17 15.32
C LYS A 72 2.70 1.19 14.52
N VAL A 73 1.79 0.32 14.93
CA VAL A 73 0.41 0.30 14.47
C VAL A 73 -0.47 0.57 15.68
N ASP A 74 -1.18 1.69 15.64
CA ASP A 74 -2.06 2.16 16.69
C ASP A 74 -3.52 2.15 16.21
N THR A 75 -4.44 2.57 17.07
CA THR A 75 -5.87 2.70 16.75
C THR A 75 -6.39 4.00 17.33
N ASN A 76 -7.18 4.73 16.54
CA ASN A 76 -7.93 5.90 16.99
C ASN A 76 -9.43 5.75 16.70
N GLU A 77 -10.18 6.83 16.84
CA GLU A 77 -11.62 6.89 16.57
C GLU A 77 -11.99 6.49 15.13
N GLN A 78 -11.07 6.62 14.18
CA GLN A 78 -11.27 6.26 12.77
C GLN A 78 -10.76 4.84 12.45
N GLY A 79 -10.15 4.14 13.43
CA GLY A 79 -9.66 2.76 13.30
C GLY A 79 -8.13 2.64 13.24
N PRO A 80 -7.59 1.52 12.68
CA PRO A 80 -6.15 1.29 12.54
C PRO A 80 -5.43 2.40 11.79
N TYR A 81 -4.25 2.78 12.29
CA TYR A 81 -3.27 3.56 11.53
C TYR A 81 -1.85 3.17 11.94
N SER A 82 -0.86 3.59 11.15
CA SER A 82 0.56 3.36 11.42
C SER A 82 1.32 4.68 11.40
N ASN A 83 2.42 4.76 12.16
CA ASN A 83 3.30 5.94 12.13
C ASN A 83 4.12 6.06 10.83
N TRP A 84 4.17 4.99 10.03
CA TRP A 84 4.79 4.95 8.71
C TRP A 84 3.83 4.32 7.70
N SER A 85 3.47 5.04 6.63
CA SER A 85 2.54 4.55 5.62
C SER A 85 3.21 4.41 4.26
N GLU A 86 3.50 3.17 3.86
CA GLU A 86 4.16 2.88 2.59
C GLU A 86 3.34 3.30 1.36
N ARG A 87 2.00 3.36 1.48
CA ARG A 87 1.13 3.89 0.42
C ARG A 87 1.26 5.41 0.27
N HIS A 88 1.40 6.16 1.36
CA HIS A 88 1.63 7.61 1.29
C HIS A 88 2.99 7.93 0.70
N ILE A 89 4.00 7.12 1.02
CA ILE A 89 5.33 7.24 0.42
C ILE A 89 5.28 6.93 -1.07
N ALA A 90 4.59 5.87 -1.47
CA ALA A 90 4.39 5.55 -2.88
C ALA A 90 3.66 6.67 -3.62
N TYR A 91 2.63 7.28 -3.02
CA TYR A 91 1.99 8.50 -3.55
C TYR A 91 2.97 9.67 -3.69
N ALA A 92 3.75 9.96 -2.65
CA ALA A 92 4.75 11.04 -2.67
C ALA A 92 5.83 10.81 -3.73
N ALA A 93 6.21 9.56 -3.99
CA ALA A 93 7.15 9.14 -5.01
C ALA A 93 6.51 8.95 -6.41
N GLY A 94 5.27 9.39 -6.62
CA GLY A 94 4.64 9.42 -7.95
C GLY A 94 4.13 8.07 -8.48
N HIS A 95 3.99 7.04 -7.64
CA HIS A 95 3.55 5.71 -8.09
C HIS A 95 2.06 5.62 -8.44
N GLY A 96 1.23 6.54 -7.94
CA GLY A 96 -0.23 6.51 -8.14
C GLY A 96 -0.97 7.35 -7.12
N THR A 97 -2.30 7.20 -7.04
CA THR A 97 -3.17 7.99 -6.16
C THR A 97 -4.09 7.11 -5.33
N PHE A 98 -4.72 7.66 -4.30
CA PHE A 98 -5.65 6.95 -3.43
C PHE A 98 -7.03 6.74 -4.07
N SER A 99 -7.82 5.88 -3.44
CA SER A 99 -9.16 5.49 -3.88
C SER A 99 -10.13 5.44 -2.71
N LEU A 100 -11.42 5.32 -3.03
CA LEU A 100 -12.51 5.18 -2.06
C LEU A 100 -12.30 4.05 -1.03
N SER A 101 -11.57 3.01 -1.42
CA SER A 101 -11.24 1.86 -0.58
C SER A 101 -10.00 2.06 0.32
N ASP A 102 -9.48 3.28 0.42
CA ASP A 102 -8.14 3.64 0.90
C ASP A 102 -6.97 3.05 0.09
N GLY A 103 -7.20 2.15 -0.87
CA GLY A 103 -6.17 1.53 -1.69
C GLY A 103 -5.48 2.54 -2.63
N LEU A 104 -4.20 2.31 -2.92
CA LEU A 104 -3.42 3.10 -3.89
C LEU A 104 -3.57 2.49 -5.29
N ILE A 105 -4.09 3.25 -6.26
CA ILE A 105 -4.19 2.86 -7.66
C ILE A 105 -2.97 3.38 -8.41
N THR A 106 -2.18 2.46 -8.94
CA THR A 106 -1.00 2.72 -9.78
C THR A 106 -1.33 2.43 -11.24
N GLU A 107 -0.41 2.73 -12.17
CA GLU A 107 -0.53 2.31 -13.59
C GLU A 107 -0.64 0.79 -13.76
N ARG A 108 -0.16 0.01 -12.79
CA ARG A 108 -0.28 -1.46 -12.76
C ARG A 108 -1.51 -1.95 -11.98
N GLY A 109 -2.41 -1.04 -11.61
CA GLY A 109 -3.63 -1.31 -10.86
C GLY A 109 -3.47 -1.15 -9.34
N ILE A 110 -4.42 -1.73 -8.60
CA ILE A 110 -4.53 -1.59 -7.13
C ILE A 110 -4.01 -2.82 -6.35
N ALA A 111 -3.81 -3.94 -7.03
CA ALA A 111 -3.41 -5.21 -6.41
C ALA A 111 -1.88 -5.33 -6.40
N HIS A 112 -1.25 -4.81 -5.37
CA HIS A 112 0.21 -4.78 -5.22
C HIS A 112 0.64 -4.70 -3.76
N ARG A 113 1.96 -4.77 -3.55
CA ARG A 113 2.64 -4.40 -2.31
C ARG A 113 3.44 -3.13 -2.54
N CYS A 114 3.54 -2.28 -1.53
CA CYS A 114 4.44 -1.15 -1.52
C CYS A 114 5.65 -1.50 -0.66
N GLY A 115 6.82 -0.96 -0.99
CA GLY A 115 7.99 -1.02 -0.14
C GLY A 115 8.81 0.24 -0.32
N ASN A 116 9.59 0.60 0.71
CA ASN A 116 10.48 1.74 0.65
C ASN A 116 11.63 1.64 1.65
N VAL A 117 12.65 2.46 1.40
CA VAL A 117 13.74 2.78 2.31
C VAL A 117 13.97 4.29 2.33
N VAL A 118 14.44 4.80 3.46
CA VAL A 118 14.91 6.18 3.63
C VAL A 118 16.43 6.16 3.57
N THR A 119 17.04 7.13 2.89
CA THR A 119 18.49 7.23 2.77
C THR A 119 18.96 8.68 2.70
N ASP A 120 20.23 8.94 2.99
CA ASP A 120 20.86 10.25 2.83
C ASP A 120 21.46 10.52 1.45
N VAL A 121 21.33 9.57 0.51
CA VAL A 121 21.58 9.84 -0.91
C VAL A 121 20.67 10.99 -1.36
N VAL A 122 21.25 11.99 -2.02
CA VAL A 122 20.49 13.07 -2.66
C VAL A 122 20.00 12.58 -4.02
N LEU A 123 18.71 12.29 -4.13
CA LEU A 123 18.07 11.83 -5.36
C LEU A 123 17.10 12.90 -5.87
N PRO A 124 16.96 13.08 -7.19
CA PRO A 124 15.89 13.92 -7.74
C PRO A 124 14.53 13.33 -7.38
N ALA A 125 13.61 14.18 -6.93
CA ALA A 125 12.26 13.76 -6.62
C ALA A 125 11.52 13.32 -7.90
N SER A 126 10.88 12.15 -7.86
CA SER A 126 9.98 11.72 -8.93
C SER A 126 8.78 12.65 -9.02
N LEU A 127 8.41 13.06 -10.23
CA LEU A 127 7.29 13.95 -10.46
C LEU A 127 5.96 13.22 -10.22
N ARG A 128 5.04 13.90 -9.54
CA ARG A 128 3.63 13.50 -9.51
C ARG A 128 2.93 14.10 -10.72
N THR A 129 2.28 13.26 -11.52
CA THR A 129 1.59 13.66 -12.76
C THR A 129 0.09 13.90 -12.56
N THR A 130 -0.43 13.69 -11.36
CA THR A 130 -1.86 13.72 -11.06
C THR A 130 -2.24 15.00 -10.32
N GLU A 131 -3.34 15.61 -10.72
CA GLU A 131 -3.84 16.88 -10.15
C GLU A 131 -4.25 16.77 -8.68
N SER A 132 -4.71 15.60 -8.26
CA SER A 132 -5.26 15.36 -6.92
C SER A 132 -4.76 14.03 -6.36
N PRO A 133 -4.69 13.88 -5.02
CA PRO A 133 -4.44 12.59 -4.37
C PRO A 133 -5.46 11.49 -4.69
N TYR A 134 -6.51 11.79 -5.46
CA TYR A 134 -7.60 10.88 -5.80
C TYR A 134 -7.84 10.71 -7.30
N SER A 135 -6.98 11.27 -8.17
CA SER A 135 -7.19 11.33 -9.63
C SER A 135 -7.40 9.97 -10.32
N ASN A 136 -6.86 8.87 -9.79
CA ASN A 136 -7.04 7.54 -10.38
C ASN A 136 -8.33 6.84 -9.94
N CYS A 137 -9.10 7.43 -9.02
CA CYS A 137 -10.35 6.88 -8.55
C CYS A 137 -11.53 7.51 -9.26
N LEU A 138 -12.13 6.80 -10.22
CA LEU A 138 -13.27 7.30 -10.99
C LEU A 138 -14.48 7.69 -10.14
N PHE A 139 -14.64 7.12 -8.94
CA PHE A 139 -15.64 7.60 -7.98
C PHE A 139 -15.39 9.07 -7.59
N TYR A 140 -14.17 9.40 -7.19
CA TYR A 140 -13.81 10.77 -6.79
C TYR A 140 -13.68 11.72 -7.98
N VAL A 141 -13.43 11.21 -9.19
CA VAL A 141 -13.38 12.03 -10.40
C VAL A 141 -14.77 12.39 -10.90
N ASN A 142 -15.69 11.43 -11.00
CA ASN A 142 -17.01 11.67 -11.62
C ASN A 142 -18.14 10.74 -11.12
N GLY A 143 -17.93 10.02 -10.02
CA GLY A 143 -18.93 9.12 -9.43
C GLY A 143 -19.21 7.82 -10.21
N SER A 144 -18.53 7.58 -11.35
CA SER A 144 -18.91 6.48 -12.28
C SER A 144 -18.52 5.08 -11.81
N CYS A 145 -17.60 4.94 -10.84
CA CYS A 145 -17.13 3.64 -10.38
C CYS A 145 -17.51 3.37 -8.93
N LYS A 146 -18.20 2.25 -8.68
CA LYS A 146 -18.56 1.77 -7.34
C LYS A 146 -18.15 0.30 -7.12
N THR A 147 -17.22 -0.21 -7.94
CA THR A 147 -16.84 -1.64 -7.92
C THR A 147 -16.29 -2.09 -6.56
N CYS A 148 -15.56 -1.23 -5.85
CA CYS A 148 -15.05 -1.57 -4.51
C CYS A 148 -16.17 -1.72 -3.47
N ILE A 149 -17.23 -0.90 -3.54
CA ILE A 149 -18.43 -1.01 -2.70
C ILE A 149 -19.08 -2.37 -2.92
N ALA A 150 -19.43 -2.69 -4.18
CA ALA A 150 -20.07 -3.94 -4.55
C ALA A 150 -19.24 -5.17 -4.20
N ARG A 151 -17.90 -5.04 -4.17
CA ARG A 151 -16.99 -6.15 -3.89
C ARG A 151 -16.73 -6.37 -2.39
N CYS A 152 -17.03 -5.39 -1.53
CA CYS A 152 -16.67 -5.43 -0.11
C CYS A 152 -17.58 -6.40 0.66
N PRO A 153 -17.07 -7.55 1.12
CA PRO A 153 -17.91 -8.54 1.79
C PRO A 153 -18.32 -8.12 3.22
N ALA A 154 -17.59 -7.17 3.80
CA ALA A 154 -17.94 -6.56 5.08
C ALA A 154 -19.00 -5.45 4.95
N GLY A 155 -19.31 -4.99 3.72
CA GLY A 155 -20.04 -3.75 3.52
C GLY A 155 -19.39 -2.56 4.23
N ALA A 156 -18.05 -2.55 4.30
CA ALA A 156 -17.26 -1.53 4.98
C ALA A 156 -16.80 -0.39 4.05
N ILE A 157 -17.07 -0.49 2.76
CA ILE A 157 -16.80 0.56 1.78
C ILE A 157 -18.16 1.04 1.28
N THR A 158 -18.42 2.33 1.43
CA THR A 158 -19.63 3.01 0.97
C THR A 158 -19.24 4.28 0.22
N GLU A 159 -20.22 5.08 -0.22
CA GLU A 159 -19.97 6.36 -0.88
C GLU A 159 -19.33 7.39 0.07
N GLU A 160 -19.56 7.22 1.38
CA GLU A 160 -18.97 8.01 2.46
C GLU A 160 -17.51 7.62 2.76
N GLY A 161 -17.00 6.52 2.18
CA GLY A 161 -15.62 6.07 2.35
C GLY A 161 -15.49 4.67 2.95
N HIS A 162 -14.36 4.44 3.61
CA HIS A 162 -14.00 3.15 4.20
C HIS A 162 -14.08 3.15 5.72
N ASP A 163 -15.01 2.36 6.27
CA ASP A 163 -15.11 2.07 7.69
C ASP A 163 -14.07 1.01 8.11
N LYS A 164 -12.94 1.49 8.61
CA LYS A 164 -11.84 0.63 9.05
C LYS A 164 -12.20 -0.23 10.28
N LYS A 165 -13.16 0.19 11.11
CA LYS A 165 -13.60 -0.59 12.27
C LYS A 165 -14.44 -1.78 11.82
N LYS A 166 -15.41 -1.55 10.94
CA LYS A 166 -16.24 -2.60 10.34
C LYS A 166 -15.39 -3.59 9.53
N CYS A 167 -14.44 -3.08 8.75
CA CYS A 167 -13.47 -3.91 8.03
C CYS A 167 -12.63 -4.79 8.98
N ARG A 168 -12.08 -4.21 10.05
CA ARG A 168 -11.32 -4.97 11.07
C ARG A 168 -12.19 -6.01 11.78
N ALA A 169 -13.43 -5.67 12.11
CA ALA A 169 -14.37 -6.60 12.76
C ALA A 169 -14.65 -7.81 11.87
N TYR A 170 -14.92 -7.56 10.58
CA TYR A 170 -15.11 -8.63 9.59
C TYR A 170 -13.89 -9.54 9.47
N LEU A 171 -12.69 -8.97 9.37
CA LEU A 171 -11.45 -9.76 9.31
C LEU A 171 -11.29 -10.65 10.54
N ARG A 172 -11.67 -10.19 11.73
CA ARG A 172 -11.57 -10.98 12.97
C ARG A 172 -12.67 -12.05 13.10
N SER A 173 -13.81 -11.87 12.43
CA SER A 173 -14.92 -12.82 12.52
C SER A 173 -14.81 -14.02 11.59
N ILE A 174 -13.96 -13.95 10.56
CA ILE A 174 -13.88 -14.95 9.49
C ILE A 174 -12.57 -15.78 9.49
N GLY A 175 -11.72 -15.62 10.50
CA GLY A 175 -10.42 -16.32 10.65
C GLY A 175 -9.22 -15.44 10.32
#